data_AF-A0A7C7TLC1-F1
#
_entry.id   AF-A0A7C7TLC1-F1
#
_cell.length_a   1.000
_cell.length_b   1.000
_cell.length_c   1.000
_cell.angle_alpha   90.00
_cell.angle_beta   90.00
_cell.angle_gamma   90.00
#
_symmetry.space_group_name_H-M   'P 1'
#
loop_
_entity.id
_entity.type
_entity.pdbx_description
1 polymer ?
#
loop_
_entity_poly.entity_id
_entity_poly.type
_entity_poly.pdbx_seq_one_letter_code
_entity_poly.pdbx_strand_id
1 'polypeptide(L)' 'MRFKRKIAPDTKSKSNFITKKRFREDEINFDKLRSYRLDRVKKELEKNNLEACILFDPVNVRYALDT' A
#
# COMPACT_ATOMS: atom_id res chain seq x y z
N MET A 1 9.24 -33.09 -0.07
CA MET A 1 9.06 -32.57 -1.45
C MET A 1 9.15 -31.05 -1.44
N ARG A 2 10.22 -30.46 -1.98
CA ARG A 2 10.28 -28.99 -2.19
C ARG A 2 9.69 -28.67 -3.55
N PHE A 3 8.50 -28.08 -3.58
CA PHE A 3 7.94 -27.57 -4.84
C PHE A 3 8.66 -26.27 -5.21
N LYS A 4 9.52 -26.31 -6.24
CA LYS A 4 10.03 -25.11 -6.93
C LYS A 4 8.90 -24.49 -7.78
N ARG A 5 7.86 -23.95 -7.16
CA ARG A 5 6.90 -23.13 -7.90
C ARG A 5 7.48 -21.72 -7.99
N LYS A 6 7.86 -21.28 -9.19
CA LYS A 6 8.03 -19.85 -9.50
C LYS A 6 6.63 -19.25 -9.55
N ILE A 7 6.10 -18.81 -8.40
CA ILE A 7 4.74 -18.25 -8.29
C ILE A 7 4.69 -16.79 -8.79
N ALA A 8 5.82 -16.10 -8.80
CA ALA A 8 5.92 -14.77 -9.42
C ALA A 8 6.82 -14.84 -10.65
N PRO A 9 6.44 -14.20 -11.78
CA PRO A 9 7.44 -13.86 -12.76
C PRO A 9 8.45 -12.92 -12.07
N ASP A 10 9.73 -13.11 -12.38
CA ASP A 10 10.82 -12.29 -11.87
C ASP A 10 10.80 -10.92 -12.58
N THR A 11 9.66 -10.23 -12.54
CA THR A 11 9.48 -8.91 -13.14
C THR A 11 9.95 -7.87 -12.14
N LYS A 12 11.28 -7.74 -12.00
CA LYS A 12 11.85 -6.46 -11.64
C LYS A 12 11.68 -5.52 -12.83
N SER A 13 10.47 -5.02 -13.06
CA SER A 13 10.32 -3.81 -13.87
C SER A 13 10.90 -2.67 -13.03
N LYS A 14 12.20 -2.42 -13.17
CA LYS A 14 12.77 -1.12 -12.78
C LYS A 14 12.18 -0.10 -13.74
N SER A 15 10.96 0.35 -13.44
CA SER A 15 10.39 1.46 -14.16
C SER A 15 11.13 2.71 -13.71
N ASN A 16 12.09 3.15 -14.52
CA ASN A 16 12.86 4.37 -14.32
C ASN A 16 11.98 5.61 -14.59
N PHE A 17 10.79 5.68 -13.97
CA PHE A 17 9.96 6.87 -14.04
C PHE A 17 10.61 7.91 -13.14
N ILE A 18 11.28 8.89 -13.75
CA ILE A 18 11.66 10.12 -13.09
C ILE A 18 10.36 10.90 -12.89
N THR A 19 9.64 10.61 -11.81
CA THR A 19 8.46 11.38 -11.46
C THR A 19 8.92 12.75 -10.97
N LYS A 20 8.60 13.80 -11.72
CA LYS A 20 8.80 15.17 -11.24
C LYS A 20 8.06 15.30 -9.91
N LYS A 21 8.79 15.77 -8.90
CA LYS A 21 8.25 16.02 -7.56
C LYS A 21 7.00 16.89 -7.65
N ARG A 22 5.96 16.52 -6.93
CA ARG A 22 4.71 17.28 -6.87
C ARG A 22 4.91 18.55 -6.04
N PHE A 23 4.08 19.55 -6.30
CA PHE A 23 4.11 20.79 -5.53
C PHE A 23 3.94 20.49 -4.04
N ARG A 24 4.89 20.96 -3.21
CA ARG A 24 4.92 20.79 -1.74
C ARG A 24 5.01 19.36 -1.22
N GLU A 25 5.46 18.42 -2.04
CA GLU A 25 5.68 17.03 -1.59
C GLU A 25 6.71 16.96 -0.44
N ASP A 26 7.65 17.92 -0.40
CA ASP A 26 8.60 18.12 0.70
C ASP A 26 7.96 18.45 2.05
N GLU A 27 6.80 19.09 2.04
CA GLU A 27 6.11 19.52 3.25
C GLU A 27 5.36 18.34 3.92
N ILE A 28 5.24 17.21 3.21
CA ILE A 28 4.48 16.05 3.66
C ILE A 28 5.39 15.06 4.39
N ASN A 29 5.07 14.78 5.64
CA ASN A 29 5.65 13.66 6.36
C ASN A 29 4.90 12.37 5.96
N PHE A 30 5.49 11.58 5.06
CA PHE A 30 4.89 10.35 4.54
C PHE A 30 4.73 9.25 5.61
N ASP A 31 5.59 9.20 6.63
CA ASP A 31 5.44 8.23 7.72
C ASP A 31 4.17 8.51 8.53
N LYS A 32 3.93 9.78 8.86
CA LYS A 32 2.69 10.21 9.54
C LYS A 32 1.45 10.01 8.68
N LEU A 33 1.56 10.22 7.36
CA LEU A 33 0.45 9.99 6.44
C LEU A 33 0.07 8.51 6.37
N ARG A 34 1.06 7.62 6.29
CA ARG A 34 0.86 6.16 6.28
C ARG A 34 0.21 5.66 7.55
N SER A 35 0.72 6.06 8.73
CA SER A 35 0.13 5.66 10.01
C SER A 35 -1.31 6.16 10.13
N TYR A 36 -1.57 7.42 9.75
CA TYR A 36 -2.93 7.98 9.75
C TYR A 36 -3.91 7.18 8.88
N ARG A 37 -3.52 6.84 7.64
CA ARG A 37 -4.39 6.08 6.72
C ARG A 37 -4.68 4.69 7.27
N LEU A 38 -3.66 3.99 7.78
CA LEU A 38 -3.80 2.65 8.36
C LEU A 38 -4.70 2.67 9.59
N ASP A 39 -4.50 3.62 10.51
CA ASP A 39 -5.30 3.75 11.73
C ASP A 39 -6.77 4.03 11.40
N ARG A 40 -7.03 4.82 10.35
CA ARG A 40 -8.39 5.07 9.89
C ARG A 40 -9.05 3.79 9.37
N VAL A 41 -8.33 2.97 8.60
CA VAL A 41 -8.85 1.66 8.12
C VAL A 41 -9.18 0.75 9.30
N LYS A 42 -8.29 0.65 10.30
CA LYS A 42 -8.53 -0.15 11.52
C LYS A 42 -9.77 0.32 12.27
N LYS A 43 -9.94 1.63 12.47
CA LYS A 43 -11.13 2.20 13.13
C LYS A 43 -12.42 1.89 12.39
N GLU A 44 -12.41 1.89 11.06
CA GLU A 44 -13.58 1.49 10.27
C GLU A 44 -13.87 -0.01 10.41
N LEU A 45 -12.85 -0.88 10.51
CA LEU A 45 -13.06 -2.30 10.79
C LEU A 45 -13.65 -2.53 12.19
N GLU A 46 -13.10 -1.87 13.22
CA GLU A 46 -13.61 -1.92 14.59
C GLU A 46 -15.07 -1.46 14.67
N LYS A 47 -15.39 -0.32 14.03
CA LYS A 47 -16.76 0.23 14.00
C LYS A 47 -17.77 -0.74 13.39
N ASN A 48 -17.35 -1.55 12.41
CA ASN A 48 -18.21 -2.53 11.74
C ASN A 48 -18.10 -3.95 12.33
N ASN A 49 -17.38 -4.11 13.45
CA ASN A 49 -17.13 -5.41 14.09
C ASN A 49 -16.50 -6.45 13.13
N LEU A 50 -15.50 -6.02 12.36
CA LEU A 50 -14.76 -6.85 11.41
C LEU A 50 -13.33 -7.05 11.90
N GLU A 51 -12.82 -8.28 11.86
CA GLU A 51 -11.46 -8.60 12.30
C GLU A 51 -10.39 -8.34 11.22
N ALA A 52 -10.77 -8.44 9.95
CA ALA A 52 -9.85 -8.28 8.83
C ALA A 52 -10.56 -7.79 7.56
N CYS A 53 -9.79 -7.22 6.64
CA CYS A 53 -10.23 -6.96 5.27
C CYS A 53 -9.17 -7.44 4.26
N ILE A 54 -9.64 -7.83 3.07
CA ILE A 54 -8.77 -8.20 1.94
C ILE A 54 -9.03 -7.19 0.83
N LEU A 55 -7.97 -6.53 0.36
CA LEU A 55 -8.04 -5.45 -0.62
C LEU A 55 -7.56 -5.96 -1.97
N PHE A 56 -8.42 -5.86 -2.99
CA PHE A 56 -8.10 -6.24 -4.37
C PHE A 56 -7.95 -5.04 -5.30
N ASP A 57 -8.71 -3.97 -5.05
CA ASP A 57 -8.61 -2.74 -5.83
C ASP A 57 -7.24 -2.08 -5.59
N PRO A 58 -6.44 -1.80 -6.63
CA PRO A 58 -5.15 -1.14 -6.49
C PRO A 58 -5.23 0.20 -5.76
N VAL A 59 -6.36 0.92 -5.85
CA VAL A 59 -6.55 2.18 -5.12
C VAL A 59 -6.61 1.94 -3.61
N ASN A 60 -7.30 0.88 -3.18
CA ASN A 60 -7.41 0.53 -1.77
C ASN A 60 -6.08 0.00 -1.22
N VAL A 61 -5.38 -0.85 -2.01
CA VAL A 61 -4.03 -1.34 -1.66
C VAL A 61 -3.08 -0.15 -1.46
N ARG A 62 -3.06 0.78 -2.41
CA ARG A 62 -2.24 2.00 -2.32
C ARG A 62 -2.65 2.90 -1.15
N TYR A 63 -3.93 3.02 -0.84
CA TYR A 63 -4.38 3.83 0.28
C TYR A 63 -3.91 3.24 1.63
N ALA A 64 -4.04 1.92 1.80
CA ALA A 64 -3.68 1.26 3.05
C ALA A 64 -2.16 1.09 3.24
N LEU A 65 -1.42 0.84 2.16
CA LEU A 65 -0.01 0.46 2.22
C LEU A 65 0.95 1.52 1.64
N ASP A 66 0.47 2.43 0.80
CA ASP A 66 1.29 3.42 0.08
C ASP A 66 2.37 2.79 -0.82
N THR A 67 2.11 1.56 -1.28
CA THR A 67 2.95 0.74 -2.18
C THR A 67 2.23 0.39 -3.47
#